data_AF-A0A0D3CDF5-F1
#
_entry.id   AF-A0A0D3CDF5-F1
#
_cell.length_a   1.000
_cell.length_b   1.000
_cell.length_c   1.000
_cell.angle_alpha   90.00
_cell.angle_beta   90.00
_cell.angle_gamma   90.00
#
_symmetry.space_group_name_H-M   'P 1'
#
loop_
_entity.id
_entity.type
_entity.pdbx_description
1 polymer ?
#
loop_
_entity_poly.entity_id
_entity_poly.type
_entity_poly.pdbx_seq_one_letter_code
_entity_poly.pdbx_strand_id
1 'polypeptide(L)'
;MSWMKGDLLSKSRRLVGGLAMREPVWLKAMEASPPPVFPRSNGNLKKIVLPEDSYAFIPDPARVYGCRVLELTKNGISEDDAMSVANMEYLAERKEMKKAYKRLKELAVLQDKTPPPKPYLSSKTEM
;
A
#
# COMPACT_ATOMS: atom_id res chain seq x y z
N MET A 1 -37.59 -26.11 10.90
CA MET A 1 -38.05 -25.06 9.96
C MET A 1 -37.94 -23.71 10.66
N SER A 2 -36.91 -22.91 10.39
CA SER A 2 -36.71 -21.62 11.07
C SER A 2 -37.60 -20.54 10.44
N TRP A 3 -38.70 -20.17 11.11
CA TRP A 3 -39.55 -19.02 10.76
C TRP A 3 -38.80 -17.67 10.77
N MET A 4 -37.54 -17.68 11.21
CA MET A 4 -36.72 -16.50 11.49
C MET A 4 -35.55 -16.28 10.51
N LYS A 5 -35.41 -17.10 9.46
CA LYS A 5 -34.27 -17.01 8.52
C LYS A 5 -34.75 -16.48 7.16
N GLY A 6 -34.42 -15.22 6.84
CA GLY A 6 -34.77 -14.54 5.59
C GLY A 6 -34.73 -13.01 5.69
N ASP A 7 -34.84 -12.33 4.54
CA ASP A 7 -34.77 -10.86 4.44
C ASP A 7 -36.02 -10.18 5.04
N LEU A 8 -35.83 -8.97 5.58
CA LEU A 8 -36.87 -8.19 6.27
C LEU A 8 -38.10 -7.93 5.39
N LEU A 9 -37.90 -7.56 4.12
CA LEU A 9 -38.96 -7.24 3.16
C LEU A 9 -39.82 -8.47 2.81
N SER A 10 -39.17 -9.62 2.60
CA SER A 10 -39.85 -10.89 2.35
C SER A 10 -40.68 -11.34 3.57
N LYS A 11 -40.22 -11.03 4.78
CA LYS A 11 -40.93 -11.36 6.02
C LYS A 11 -42.15 -10.47 6.24
N SER A 12 -42.01 -9.15 6.09
CA SER A 12 -43.12 -8.20 6.26
C SER A 12 -44.23 -8.47 5.23
N ARG A 13 -43.88 -8.75 3.97
CA ARG A 13 -44.85 -9.13 2.93
C ARG A 13 -45.68 -10.36 3.31
N ARG A 14 -45.04 -11.40 3.85
CA ARG A 14 -45.72 -12.63 4.29
C ARG A 14 -46.66 -12.39 5.47
N LEU A 15 -46.25 -11.56 6.43
CA LEU A 15 -47.06 -11.26 7.63
C LEU A 15 -48.25 -10.35 7.33
N VAL A 16 -48.07 -9.37 6.45
CA VAL A 16 -49.16 -8.50 5.98
C VAL A 16 -50.13 -9.29 5.10
N GLY A 17 -49.63 -10.11 4.18
CA GLY A 17 -50.47 -10.98 3.34
C GLY A 17 -51.21 -12.06 4.11
N GLY A 18 -50.64 -12.53 5.23
CA GLY A 18 -51.29 -13.44 6.17
C GLY A 18 -52.19 -12.76 7.20
N LEU A 19 -52.45 -11.45 7.08
CA LEU A 19 -53.27 -10.65 8.00
C LEU A 19 -52.80 -10.68 9.47
N ALA A 20 -51.57 -11.15 9.72
CA ALA A 20 -50.99 -11.26 11.05
C ALA A 20 -50.48 -9.89 11.56
N MET A 21 -50.21 -8.96 10.64
CA MET A 21 -49.78 -7.60 10.95
C MET A 21 -50.45 -6.59 10.01
N ARG A 22 -50.68 -5.36 10.50
CA ARG A 22 -51.10 -4.23 9.65
C ARG A 22 -49.93 -3.80 8.75
N GLU A 23 -50.26 -3.30 7.56
CA GLU A 23 -49.27 -2.79 6.61
C GLU A 23 -48.50 -1.61 7.23
N PRO A 24 -47.17 -1.71 7.38
CA PRO A 24 -46.39 -0.61 7.92
C PRO A 24 -46.19 0.46 6.87
N VAL A 25 -46.14 1.73 7.31
CA VAL A 25 -46.04 2.91 6.43
C VAL A 25 -44.82 2.85 5.49
N TRP A 26 -43.73 2.23 5.93
CA TRP A 26 -42.50 2.12 5.16
C TRP A 26 -42.50 1.00 4.10
N LEU A 27 -43.48 0.08 4.09
CA LEU A 27 -43.46 -1.09 3.22
C LEU A 27 -43.45 -0.68 1.74
N LYS A 28 -44.36 0.21 1.35
CA LYS A 28 -44.50 0.70 -0.02
C LYS A 28 -43.24 1.40 -0.51
N ALA A 29 -42.61 2.20 0.35
CA ALA A 29 -41.37 2.89 0.04
C ALA A 29 -40.22 1.91 -0.18
N MET A 30 -40.12 0.88 0.67
CA MET A 30 -39.07 -0.14 0.58
C MET A 30 -39.27 -1.11 -0.59
N GLU A 31 -40.51 -1.35 -1.02
CA GLU A 31 -40.80 -2.09 -2.25
C GLU A 31 -40.50 -1.29 -3.51
N ALA A 32 -40.76 0.03 -3.48
CA ALA A 32 -40.39 0.94 -4.57
C ALA A 32 -38.87 1.12 -4.70
N SER A 33 -38.14 1.10 -3.58
CA SER A 33 -36.69 1.23 -3.55
C SER A 33 -36.08 0.19 -2.61
N PRO A 34 -35.90 -1.07 -3.08
CA PRO A 34 -35.26 -2.10 -2.29
C PRO A 34 -33.78 -1.77 -2.05
N PRO A 35 -33.18 -2.25 -0.94
CA PRO A 35 -31.77 -2.04 -0.66
C PRO A 35 -30.89 -2.68 -1.75
N PRO A 36 -29.74 -2.07 -2.09
CA PRO A 36 -28.85 -2.60 -3.11
C PRO A 36 -28.30 -3.96 -2.68
N VAL A 37 -28.46 -4.97 -3.56
CA VAL A 37 -27.92 -6.32 -3.33
C VAL A 37 -26.61 -6.44 -4.09
N PHE A 38 -25.52 -6.67 -3.36
CA PHE A 38 -24.23 -6.97 -3.95
C PHE A 38 -24.05 -8.47 -4.12
N PRO A 39 -23.33 -8.93 -5.17
CA PRO A 39 -22.98 -10.33 -5.31
C PRO A 39 -22.20 -10.80 -4.07
N ARG A 40 -22.55 -11.97 -3.53
CA ARG A 40 -21.86 -12.51 -2.36
C ARG A 40 -20.41 -12.84 -2.72
N SER A 41 -19.47 -12.22 -2.02
CA SER A 41 -18.04 -12.49 -2.20
C SER A 41 -17.66 -13.85 -1.62
N ASN A 42 -16.78 -14.60 -2.29
CA ASN A 42 -16.26 -15.89 -1.83
C ASN A 42 -15.26 -15.80 -0.64
N GLY A 43 -15.20 -14.66 0.06
CA GLY A 43 -14.29 -14.44 1.21
C GLY A 43 -12.88 -13.99 0.86
N ASN A 44 -12.48 -14.03 -0.41
CA ASN A 44 -11.14 -13.62 -0.85
C ASN A 44 -11.11 -12.13 -1.22
N LEU A 45 -10.90 -11.27 -0.22
CA LEU A 45 -10.65 -9.84 -0.46
C LEU A 45 -9.25 -9.66 -1.06
N LYS A 46 -9.18 -9.10 -2.26
CA LYS A 46 -7.90 -8.78 -2.90
C LYS A 46 -7.28 -7.56 -2.21
N LYS A 47 -6.00 -7.64 -1.86
CA LYS A 47 -5.23 -6.47 -1.41
C LYS A 47 -5.19 -5.44 -2.55
N ILE A 48 -5.65 -4.22 -2.28
CA ILE A 48 -5.54 -3.11 -3.22
C ILE A 48 -4.08 -2.67 -3.22
N VAL A 49 -3.45 -2.66 -4.39
CA VAL A 49 -2.07 -2.19 -4.59
C VAL A 49 -2.12 -1.20 -5.74
N LEU A 50 -1.65 0.02 -5.51
CA LEU A 50 -1.49 1.02 -6.55
C LEU A 50 -0.09 0.91 -7.18
N PRO A 51 0.08 1.19 -8.47
CA PRO A 51 1.40 1.18 -9.11
C PRO A 51 2.37 2.18 -8.43
N GLU A 52 1.82 3.26 -7.84
CA GLU A 52 2.57 4.28 -7.10
C GLU A 52 2.87 3.92 -5.63
N ASP A 53 2.28 2.88 -5.05
CA ASP A 53 2.61 2.46 -3.67
C ASP A 53 4.08 1.98 -3.57
N SER A 54 4.67 1.64 -4.72
CA SER A 54 6.11 1.40 -4.93
C SER A 54 6.97 2.68 -4.87
N TYR A 55 6.36 3.87 -4.76
CA TYR A 55 6.99 5.18 -4.96
C TYR A 55 6.95 6.11 -3.73
N ALA A 56 6.57 5.64 -2.54
CA ALA A 56 7.01 6.26 -1.27
C ALA A 56 8.49 5.89 -1.02
N PHE A 57 9.38 6.27 -1.94
CA PHE A 57 10.62 5.53 -2.17
C PHE A 57 11.81 6.45 -1.93
N ILE A 58 12.41 6.33 -0.74
CA ILE A 58 13.88 6.36 -0.70
C ILE A 58 14.29 5.35 -1.76
N PRO A 59 14.94 5.75 -2.86
CA PRO A 59 15.17 4.82 -3.93
C PRO A 59 15.95 3.64 -3.39
N ASP A 60 15.31 2.46 -3.37
CA ASP A 60 15.96 1.18 -3.12
C ASP A 60 17.30 1.26 -3.83
N PRO A 61 18.39 1.03 -3.12
CA PRO A 61 19.69 1.11 -3.72
C PRO A 61 19.83 0.37 -5.05
N ALA A 62 19.08 -0.73 -5.24
CA ALA A 62 18.99 -1.43 -6.51
C ALA A 62 18.37 -0.58 -7.63
N ARG A 63 17.37 0.26 -7.32
CA ARG A 63 16.72 1.19 -8.26
C ARG A 63 17.65 2.31 -8.69
N VAL A 64 18.38 2.96 -7.77
CA VAL A 64 19.35 4.01 -8.14
C VAL A 64 20.41 3.44 -9.07
N TYR A 65 20.96 2.28 -8.69
CA TYR A 65 21.95 1.56 -9.49
C TYR A 65 21.40 1.19 -10.88
N GLY A 66 20.20 0.61 -10.95
CA GLY A 66 19.57 0.21 -12.22
C GLY A 66 19.29 1.39 -13.14
N CYS A 67 18.78 2.52 -12.60
CA CYS A 67 18.60 3.74 -13.36
C CYS A 67 19.93 4.25 -13.95
N ARG A 68 21.01 4.20 -13.17
CA ARG A 68 22.32 4.64 -13.64
C ARG A 68 22.89 3.77 -14.76
N VAL A 69 22.76 2.45 -14.65
CA VAL A 69 23.15 1.53 -15.73
C VAL A 69 22.37 1.84 -17.01
N LEU A 70 21.06 2.06 -16.92
CA LEU A 70 20.23 2.42 -18.08
C LEU A 70 20.61 3.75 -18.73
N GLU A 71 21.02 4.74 -17.94
CA GLU A 71 21.54 6.01 -18.48
C GLU A 71 22.85 5.79 -19.27
N LEU A 72 23.76 4.99 -18.73
CA LEU A 72 25.05 4.69 -19.37
C LEU A 72 24.86 3.87 -20.66
N THR A 73 23.98 2.88 -20.64
CA THR A 73 23.67 2.08 -21.85
C THR A 73 22.95 2.91 -22.91
N LYS A 74 22.07 3.84 -22.51
CA LYS A 74 21.46 4.82 -23.43
C LYS A 74 22.49 5.72 -24.10
N ASN A 75 23.60 6.01 -23.43
CA ASN A 75 24.72 6.77 -23.99
C ASN A 75 25.63 5.92 -24.90
N GLY A 76 25.28 4.66 -25.16
CA GLY A 76 26.01 3.76 -26.06
C GLY A 76 27.16 2.99 -25.41
N ILE A 77 27.22 2.96 -24.07
CA ILE A 77 28.22 2.19 -23.33
C ILE A 77 27.77 0.72 -23.27
N SER A 78 28.73 -0.21 -23.36
CA SER A 78 28.47 -1.64 -23.21
C SER A 78 27.86 -1.93 -21.83
N GLU A 79 27.00 -2.95 -21.71
CA GLU A 79 26.32 -3.25 -20.45
C GLU A 79 27.30 -3.59 -19.31
N ASP A 80 28.36 -4.34 -19.61
CA ASP A 80 29.38 -4.73 -18.63
C ASP A 80 30.17 -3.51 -18.12
N ASP A 81 30.58 -2.62 -19.04
CA ASP A 81 31.26 -1.39 -18.66
C ASP A 81 30.33 -0.46 -17.88
N ALA A 82 29.07 -0.35 -18.29
CA ALA A 82 28.05 0.45 -17.62
C ALA A 82 27.79 -0.04 -16.19
N MET A 83 27.71 -1.35 -15.97
CA MET A 83 27.60 -1.94 -14.63
C MET A 83 28.83 -1.64 -13.77
N SER A 84 30.04 -1.73 -14.34
CA SER A 84 31.28 -1.45 -13.59
C SER A 84 31.35 0.00 -13.11
N VAL A 85 30.99 0.96 -13.99
CA VAL A 85 30.99 2.39 -13.69
C VAL A 85 29.92 2.72 -12.66
N ALA A 86 28.69 2.23 -12.86
CA ALA A 86 27.59 2.43 -11.92
C ALA A 86 27.92 1.87 -10.52
N ASN A 87 28.63 0.75 -10.43
CA ASN A 87 29.01 0.15 -9.14
C ASN A 87 30.05 1.01 -8.41
N MET A 88 31.03 1.52 -9.16
CA MET A 88 32.05 2.42 -8.61
C MET A 88 31.44 3.73 -8.10
N GLU A 89 30.53 4.35 -8.87
CA GLU A 89 29.80 5.55 -8.47
C GLU A 89 28.96 5.29 -7.21
N TYR A 90 28.17 4.22 -7.20
CA TYR A 90 27.33 3.84 -6.05
C TYR A 90 28.16 3.62 -4.77
N LEU A 91 29.29 2.92 -4.86
CA LEU A 91 30.17 2.70 -3.71
C LEU A 91 30.82 4.00 -3.20
N ALA A 92 31.16 4.93 -4.09
CA ALA A 92 31.68 6.25 -3.72
C ALA A 92 30.62 7.07 -2.99
N GLU A 93 29.41 7.16 -3.53
CA GLU A 93 28.27 7.84 -2.90
C GLU A 93 27.95 7.25 -1.52
N ARG A 94 27.94 5.91 -1.40
CA ARG A 94 27.74 5.22 -0.12
C ARG A 94 28.81 5.58 0.91
N LYS A 95 30.07 5.71 0.49
CA LYS A 95 31.18 6.09 1.39
C LYS A 95 30.98 7.52 1.88
N GLU A 96 30.68 8.44 0.99
CA GLU A 96 30.47 9.86 1.35
C GLU A 96 29.21 10.05 2.20
N MET A 97 28.09 9.40 1.86
CA MET A 97 26.88 9.42 2.70
C MET A 97 27.15 8.87 4.11
N LYS A 98 27.95 7.81 4.25
CA LYS A 98 28.34 7.28 5.57
C LYS A 98 29.20 8.28 6.34
N LYS A 99 30.12 8.99 5.67
CA LYS A 99 30.95 10.05 6.31
C LYS A 99 30.08 11.22 6.75
N ALA A 100 29.19 11.71 5.87
CA ALA A 100 28.25 12.79 6.17
C ALA A 100 27.33 12.42 7.34
N TYR A 101 26.77 11.21 7.33
CA TYR A 101 25.94 10.72 8.43
C TYR A 101 26.70 10.69 9.77
N LYS A 102 27.96 10.22 9.76
CA LYS A 102 28.81 10.25 10.97
C LYS A 102 29.00 11.67 11.49
N ARG A 103 29.34 12.61 10.61
CA ARG A 103 29.49 14.03 10.96
C ARG A 103 28.20 14.62 11.52
N LEU A 104 27.06 14.38 10.88
CA LEU A 104 25.76 14.85 11.35
C LEU A 104 25.36 14.24 12.70
N LYS A 105 25.69 12.96 12.90
CA LYS A 105 25.46 12.27 14.18
C LYS A 105 26.31 12.89 15.29
N GLU A 106 27.59 13.18 15.05
CA GLU A 106 28.48 13.86 15.99
C GLU A 106 27.93 15.25 16.36
N LEU A 107 27.48 16.03 15.37
CA LEU A 107 26.87 17.33 15.61
C LEU A 107 25.56 17.24 16.40
N ALA A 108 24.72 16.25 16.12
CA ALA A 108 23.47 16.04 16.86
C ALA A 108 23.72 15.71 18.33
N VAL A 109 24.74 14.88 18.61
CA VAL A 109 25.17 14.57 19.99
C VAL A 109 25.68 15.83 20.71
N LEU A 110 26.48 16.66 20.04
CA LEU A 110 26.97 17.93 20.62
C LEU A 110 25.85 18.95 20.89
N GLN A 111 24.75 18.88 20.14
CA GLN A 111 23.59 19.78 20.26
C GLN A 111 22.49 19.22 21.18
N ASP A 112 22.70 18.07 21.82
CA ASP A 112 21.70 17.33 22.60
C ASP A 112 20.39 17.05 21.81
N LYS A 113 20.51 16.87 20.47
CA LYS A 113 19.38 16.56 19.57
C LYS A 113 19.38 15.09 19.17
N THR A 114 18.20 14.58 18.79
CA THR A 114 18.09 13.25 18.21
C THR A 114 18.85 13.17 16.87
N PRO A 115 19.66 12.13 16.65
CA PRO A 115 20.42 11.99 15.41
C PRO A 115 19.50 11.75 14.22
N PRO A 116 19.91 12.15 13.00
CA PRO A 116 19.11 11.93 11.80
C PRO A 116 18.90 10.42 11.55
N PRO A 117 17.85 10.05 10.78
CA PRO A 117 17.63 8.67 10.38
C PRO A 117 18.81 8.15 9.56
N LYS A 118 19.10 6.85 9.68
CA LYS A 118 20.19 6.23 8.93
C LYS A 118 19.85 6.29 7.43
N PRO A 119 20.80 6.69 6.56
CA PRO A 119 20.54 6.85 5.13
C PRO A 119 20.21 5.54 4.41
N TYR A 120 20.54 4.39 5.01
CA TYR A 120 20.20 3.08 4.48
C TYR A 120 19.69 2.20 5.60
N LEU A 121 18.56 1.55 5.35
CA LEU A 121 17.94 0.59 6.25
C LEU A 121 18.87 -0.62 6.44
N SER A 122 18.96 -1.10 7.68
CA SER A 122 19.60 -2.39 7.96
C SER A 122 18.51 -3.45 7.92
N SER A 123 18.81 -4.57 7.26
CA SER A 123 17.92 -5.73 7.09
C SER A 123 17.38 -6.34 8.40
N LYS A 124 17.84 -5.88 9.57
CA LYS A 124 17.44 -6.39 10.89
C LYS A 124 16.25 -5.66 11.51
N THR A 125 15.77 -4.57 10.89
CA THR A 125 14.72 -3.70 11.46
C THR A 125 13.32 -3.97 10.91
N GLU A 126 13.16 -4.97 10.05
CA GLU A 126 11.90 -5.31 9.35
C GLU A 126 11.16 -6.54 9.92
N MET A 127 11.61 -7.09 11.07
CA MET A 127 10.84 -8.08 11.86
C MET A 127 10.24 -7.43 13.11
#